data_AF-A0A5J6UES6-F1
#
_entry.id   AF-A0A5J6UES6-F1
#
_cell.length_a   1.000
_cell.length_b   1.000
_cell.length_c   1.000
_cell.angle_alpha   90.00
_cell.angle_beta   90.00
_cell.angle_gamma   90.00
#
_symmetry.space_group_name_H-M   'P 1'
#
loop_
_entity.id
_entity.type
_entity.pdbx_description
1 polymer ?
#
loop_
_entity_poly.entity_id
_entity_poly.type
_entity_poly.pdbx_seq_one_letter_code
_entity_poly.pdbx_strand_id
1 'polypeptide(L)'
;MTITIPPFDYEKAVETLSGRWEELGLHWHCYTWRGTGAQYADDTARSLDSSDVAPIDVRAWLRKNQRLVRAAPKSPEEGLEWLQGFWNPIIEEAMHRGTEDWPFRYRSAVNSLSHGTDLTWSMWVRGPSLVIVGIIGTAERCH
;
A
#
# COMPACT_ATOMS: atom_id res chain seq x y z
N MET A 1 -3.84 -21.73 -38.42
CA MET A 1 -2.85 -20.71 -38.03
C MET A 1 -2.61 -20.85 -36.54
N THR A 2 -1.37 -21.14 -36.13
CA THR A 2 -1.01 -21.20 -34.72
C THR A 2 -0.55 -19.81 -34.31
N ILE A 3 -1.26 -19.16 -33.39
CA ILE A 3 -0.86 -17.88 -32.81
C ILE A 3 0.06 -18.19 -31.64
N THR A 4 1.30 -17.70 -31.70
CA THR A 4 2.24 -17.76 -30.58
C THR A 4 2.25 -16.40 -29.90
N ILE A 5 1.83 -16.35 -28.63
CA ILE A 5 1.93 -15.15 -27.80
C ILE A 5 3.33 -15.15 -27.16
N PRO A 6 4.13 -14.09 -27.33
CA PRO A 6 5.44 -14.02 -26.69
C PRO A 6 5.29 -13.99 -25.15
N PRO A 7 6.26 -14.55 -24.40
CA PRO A 7 6.24 -14.48 -22.95
C PRO A 7 6.32 -13.03 -22.47
N PHE A 8 5.56 -12.70 -21.43
CA PHE A 8 5.59 -11.39 -20.80
C PHE A 8 6.80 -11.26 -19.86
N ASP A 9 7.55 -10.17 -20.00
CA ASP A 9 8.73 -9.88 -19.18
C ASP A 9 8.31 -9.04 -17.95
N TYR A 10 8.12 -9.72 -16.82
CA TYR A 10 7.69 -9.08 -15.57
C TYR A 10 8.77 -8.18 -14.96
N GLU A 11 10.06 -8.50 -15.15
CA GLU A 11 11.15 -7.69 -14.61
C GLU A 11 11.19 -6.34 -15.33
N LYS A 12 11.14 -6.37 -16.66
CA LYS A 12 11.13 -5.14 -17.46
C LYS A 12 9.87 -4.30 -17.22
N ALA A 13 8.73 -4.93 -16.96
CA ALA A 13 7.48 -4.22 -16.72
C ALA A 13 7.54 -3.30 -15.49
N VAL A 14 8.22 -3.73 -14.43
CA VAL A 14 8.33 -2.93 -13.19
C VAL A 14 9.41 -1.86 -13.24
N GLU A 15 10.32 -1.91 -14.21
CA GLU A 15 11.37 -0.89 -14.41
C GLU A 15 10.86 0.40 -15.07
N THR A 16 9.76 0.31 -15.81
CA THR A 16 9.22 1.46 -16.56
C THR A 16 8.25 2.26 -15.69
N LEU A 17 8.76 3.25 -14.97
CA LEU A 17 7.92 4.20 -14.22
C LEU A 17 7.06 5.05 -15.17
N SER A 18 5.85 5.35 -14.74
CA SER A 18 4.91 6.22 -15.45
C SER A 18 4.85 7.61 -14.81
N GLY A 19 4.63 8.64 -15.62
CA GLY A 19 4.30 10.00 -15.15
C GLY A 19 2.80 10.21 -14.90
N ARG A 20 1.96 9.17 -15.09
CA ARG A 20 0.50 9.30 -15.04
C ARG A 20 -0.01 9.86 -13.71
N TRP A 21 0.66 9.57 -12.61
CA TRP A 21 0.30 10.12 -11.30
C TRP A 21 0.36 11.68 -11.29
N GLU A 22 1.31 12.28 -12.00
CA GLU A 22 1.45 13.74 -12.14
C GLU A 22 0.33 14.32 -13.00
N GLU A 23 -0.01 13.65 -14.10
CA GLU A 23 -1.13 14.03 -14.98
C GLU A 23 -2.46 14.04 -14.23
N LEU A 24 -2.61 13.11 -13.28
CA LEU A 24 -3.77 13.01 -12.39
C LEU A 24 -3.70 13.98 -11.20
N GLY A 25 -2.59 14.73 -11.04
CA GLY A 25 -2.37 15.67 -9.95
C GLY A 25 -2.32 15.02 -8.57
N LEU A 26 -1.85 13.77 -8.48
CA LEU A 26 -1.87 13.01 -7.24
C LEU A 26 -0.70 13.35 -6.32
N HIS A 27 -0.96 13.35 -5.02
CA HIS A 27 0.01 13.01 -3.99
C HIS A 27 -0.51 11.83 -3.17
N TRP A 28 0.29 11.33 -2.22
CA TRP A 28 -0.03 10.12 -1.48
C TRP A 28 -0.37 10.41 -0.04
N HIS A 29 -1.39 9.77 0.51
CA HIS A 29 -1.62 9.67 1.95
C HIS A 29 -1.25 8.27 2.43
N CYS A 30 -0.36 8.23 3.41
CA CYS A 30 0.14 6.99 3.98
C CYS A 30 -0.57 6.66 5.29
N TYR A 31 -1.10 5.44 5.42
CA TYR A 31 -1.85 4.95 6.56
C TYR A 31 -1.23 3.68 7.11
N THR A 32 -1.32 3.50 8.43
CA THR A 32 -0.94 2.24 9.07
C THR A 32 -1.99 1.83 10.08
N TRP A 33 -2.19 0.52 10.20
CA TRP A 33 -3.01 -0.08 11.23
C TRP A 33 -2.32 -1.34 11.77
N ARG A 34 -2.36 -1.50 13.08
CA ARG A 34 -1.95 -2.73 13.76
C ARG A 34 -3.04 -3.09 14.77
N GLY A 35 -3.52 -4.32 14.71
CA GLY A 35 -4.54 -4.80 15.63
C GLY A 35 -4.69 -6.31 15.56
N THR A 36 -5.68 -6.83 16.27
CA THR A 36 -5.93 -8.27 16.34
C THR A 36 -6.80 -8.76 15.19
N GLY A 37 -6.78 -10.07 14.94
CA GLY A 37 -7.71 -10.69 14.00
C GLY A 37 -9.18 -10.46 14.32
N ALA A 38 -9.54 -10.43 15.61
CA ALA A 38 -10.90 -10.13 16.05
C ALA A 38 -11.33 -8.70 15.68
N GLN A 39 -10.44 -7.72 15.87
CA GLN A 39 -10.71 -6.34 15.45
C GLN A 39 -10.80 -6.21 13.93
N TYR A 40 -9.98 -6.95 13.18
CA TYR A 40 -10.04 -6.95 11.72
C TYR A 40 -11.28 -7.66 11.16
N ALA A 41 -11.87 -8.59 11.90
CA ALA A 41 -13.10 -9.27 11.50
C ALA A 41 -14.38 -8.44 11.76
N ASP A 42 -14.28 -7.31 12.45
CA ASP A 42 -15.42 -6.43 12.72
C ASP A 42 -15.69 -5.50 11.52
N ASP A 43 -16.45 -6.00 10.55
CA ASP A 43 -16.82 -5.23 9.35
C ASP A 43 -17.65 -3.98 9.66
N THR A 44 -18.37 -3.96 10.79
CA THR A 44 -19.07 -2.75 11.25
C THR A 44 -18.05 -1.67 11.57
N ALA A 45 -17.05 -1.98 12.39
CA ALA A 45 -15.97 -1.04 12.69
C ALA A 45 -15.19 -0.63 11.43
N ARG A 46 -14.97 -1.53 10.48
CA ARG A 46 -14.21 -1.24 9.26
C ARG A 46 -14.95 -0.31 8.29
N SER A 47 -16.27 -0.39 8.25
CA SER A 47 -17.13 0.47 7.41
C SER A 47 -17.36 1.87 7.97
N LEU A 48 -17.19 2.09 9.28
CA LEU A 48 -17.38 3.40 9.92
C LEU A 48 -16.21 4.35 9.64
N ASP A 49 -16.48 5.54 9.11
CA ASP A 49 -15.46 6.56 8.85
C ASP A 49 -14.77 7.09 10.13
N SER A 50 -15.48 7.03 11.27
CA SER A 50 -14.97 7.43 12.58
C SER A 50 -14.06 6.40 13.25
N SER A 51 -13.99 5.18 12.71
CA SER A 51 -13.23 4.07 13.28
C SER A 51 -11.79 4.09 12.80
N ASP A 52 -10.86 3.77 13.71
CA ASP A 52 -9.44 3.66 13.39
C ASP A 52 -9.06 2.31 12.76
N VAL A 53 -10.01 1.39 12.62
CA VAL A 53 -9.77 0.07 12.01
C VAL A 53 -9.59 0.19 10.50
N ALA A 54 -8.61 -0.55 9.96
CA ALA A 54 -8.35 -0.62 8.53
C ALA A 54 -9.63 -0.96 7.74
N PRO A 55 -9.97 -0.18 6.69
CA PRO A 55 -11.22 -0.32 5.97
C PRO A 55 -11.32 -1.63 5.18
N ILE A 56 -12.52 -1.89 4.68
CA ILE A 56 -12.77 -2.96 3.71
C ILE A 56 -12.24 -2.55 2.33
N ASP A 57 -12.66 -1.37 1.86
CA ASP A 57 -12.21 -0.81 0.59
C ASP A 57 -10.95 0.06 0.78
N VAL A 58 -9.95 -0.16 -0.08
CA VAL A 58 -8.67 0.58 -0.03
C VAL A 58 -8.88 2.09 -0.09
N ARG A 59 -9.73 2.59 -1.00
CA ARG A 59 -10.05 4.02 -1.14
C ARG A 59 -10.75 4.61 0.10
N ALA A 60 -11.41 3.79 0.92
CA ALA A 60 -12.13 4.28 2.09
C ALA A 60 -11.18 4.82 3.18
N TRP A 61 -9.88 4.54 3.10
CA TRP A 61 -8.87 5.21 3.91
C TRP A 61 -8.97 6.74 3.84
N LEU A 62 -9.28 7.30 2.67
CA LEU A 62 -9.40 8.76 2.49
C LEU A 62 -10.60 9.36 3.24
N ARG A 63 -11.63 8.56 3.53
CA ARG A 63 -12.80 9.00 4.30
C ARG A 63 -12.59 8.90 5.81
N LYS A 64 -11.60 8.12 6.25
CA LYS A 64 -11.25 8.02 7.67
C LYS A 64 -10.74 9.34 8.20
N ASN A 65 -10.74 9.49 9.52
CA ASN A 65 -10.23 10.69 10.18
C ASN A 65 -8.80 11.03 9.72
N GLN A 66 -8.57 12.28 9.32
CA GLN A 66 -7.27 12.76 8.81
C GLN A 66 -6.10 12.55 9.79
N ARG A 67 -6.35 12.45 11.11
CA ARG A 67 -5.30 12.13 12.10
C ARG A 67 -4.64 10.76 11.91
N LEU A 68 -5.23 9.90 11.07
CA LEU A 68 -4.68 8.59 10.74
C LEU A 68 -3.63 8.66 9.62
N VAL A 69 -3.52 9.78 8.91
CA VAL A 69 -2.44 10.01 7.96
C VAL A 69 -1.11 10.06 8.72
N ARG A 70 -0.16 9.22 8.32
CA ARG A 70 1.17 9.06 8.92
C ARG A 70 2.26 9.80 8.15
N ALA A 71 2.07 9.96 6.85
CA ALA A 71 2.91 10.75 5.97
C ALA A 71 2.10 11.18 4.75
N ALA A 72 2.55 12.24 4.07
CA ALA A 72 1.95 12.73 2.84
C ALA A 72 2.97 12.92 1.70
N PRO A 73 3.60 11.83 1.20
CA PRO A 73 4.58 11.89 0.11
C PRO A 73 4.07 12.62 -1.12
N LYS A 74 4.95 13.38 -1.76
CA LYS A 74 4.66 14.16 -2.96
C LYS A 74 5.13 13.49 -4.25
N SER A 75 5.78 12.33 -4.15
CA SER A 75 6.14 11.48 -5.28
C SER A 75 5.99 9.98 -4.96
N PRO A 76 5.88 9.11 -5.98
CA PRO A 76 5.96 7.66 -5.82
C PRO A 76 7.22 7.19 -5.07
N GLU A 77 8.37 7.81 -5.32
CA GLU A 77 9.66 7.48 -4.71
C GLU A 77 9.67 7.78 -3.22
N GLU A 78 9.17 8.95 -2.80
CA GLU A 78 8.99 9.29 -1.39
C GLU A 78 7.99 8.32 -0.72
N GLY A 79 6.95 7.90 -1.44
CA GLY A 79 6.02 6.88 -1.00
C GLY A 79 6.69 5.52 -0.76
N LEU A 80 7.59 5.11 -1.67
CA LEU A 80 8.38 3.90 -1.52
C LEU A 80 9.36 4.00 -0.35
N GLU A 81 10.05 5.12 -0.19
CA GLU A 81 10.97 5.34 0.93
C GLU A 81 10.25 5.20 2.27
N TRP A 82 9.09 5.85 2.40
CA TRP A 82 8.25 5.72 3.59
C TRP A 82 7.81 4.27 3.83
N LEU A 83 7.39 3.57 2.76
CA LEU A 83 6.99 2.17 2.83
C LEU A 83 8.14 1.30 3.33
N GLN A 84 9.34 1.45 2.77
CA GLN A 84 10.52 0.68 3.18
C GLN A 84 10.89 0.94 4.63
N GLY A 85 10.88 2.20 5.06
CA GLY A 85 11.16 2.59 6.43
C GLY A 85 10.18 1.99 7.44
N PHE A 86 8.89 1.96 7.10
CA PHE A 86 7.86 1.34 7.93
C PHE A 86 7.89 -0.20 7.87
N TRP A 87 8.05 -0.78 6.68
CA TRP A 87 7.77 -2.19 6.42
C TRP A 87 8.96 -3.11 6.70
N ASN A 88 10.20 -2.66 6.50
CA ASN A 88 11.39 -3.48 6.74
C ASN A 88 11.44 -4.06 8.18
N PRO A 89 11.15 -3.29 9.25
CA PRO A 89 11.02 -3.85 10.60
C PRO A 89 9.91 -4.89 10.76
N ILE A 90 8.78 -4.73 10.03
CA ILE A 90 7.61 -5.62 10.11
C ILE A 90 7.93 -7.01 9.55
N ILE A 91 8.77 -7.09 8.51
CA ILE A 91 9.23 -8.36 7.94
C ILE A 91 9.93 -9.21 9.01
N GLU A 92 10.70 -8.60 9.90
CA GLU A 92 11.37 -9.29 11.01
C GLU A 92 10.40 -9.75 12.12
N GLU A 93 9.19 -9.18 12.16
CA GLU A 93 8.11 -9.57 13.06
C GLU A 93 7.21 -10.67 12.49
N ALA A 94 7.32 -11.01 11.20
CA ALA A 94 6.44 -11.97 10.52
C ALA A 94 6.29 -13.30 11.28
N MET A 95 5.06 -13.82 11.38
CA MET A 95 4.81 -15.15 11.97
C MET A 95 5.54 -16.26 11.21
N HIS A 96 5.58 -16.11 9.89
CA HIS A 96 6.30 -16.99 8.98
C HIS A 96 7.18 -16.11 8.11
N ARG A 97 8.51 -16.27 8.24
CA ARG A 97 9.44 -15.66 7.29
C ARG A 97 9.22 -16.36 5.96
N GLY A 98 8.68 -15.64 4.98
CA GLY A 98 8.53 -16.17 3.64
C GLY A 98 9.83 -16.03 2.83
N THR A 99 9.76 -16.50 1.59
CA THR A 99 10.84 -16.40 0.61
C THR A 99 10.56 -15.29 -0.40
N GLU A 100 9.87 -14.22 0.01
CA GLU A 100 9.48 -13.14 -0.87
C GLU A 100 10.71 -12.39 -1.40
N ASP A 101 10.68 -12.11 -2.71
CA ASP A 101 11.62 -11.18 -3.34
C ASP A 101 11.21 -9.74 -3.01
N TRP A 102 11.59 -9.27 -1.82
CA TRP A 102 11.33 -7.90 -1.38
C TRP A 102 11.88 -6.84 -2.35
N PRO A 103 13.10 -6.96 -2.90
CA PRO A 103 13.57 -6.05 -3.96
C PRO A 103 12.59 -5.93 -5.13
N PHE A 104 12.08 -7.04 -5.66
CA PHE A 104 11.08 -7.00 -6.74
C PHE A 104 9.77 -6.36 -6.28
N ARG A 105 9.27 -6.72 -5.08
CA ARG A 105 8.02 -6.13 -4.55
C ARG A 105 8.12 -4.62 -4.38
N TYR A 106 9.27 -4.10 -3.97
CA TYR A 106 9.50 -2.66 -3.87
C TYR A 106 9.54 -1.98 -5.25
N ARG A 107 10.20 -2.58 -6.25
CA ARG A 107 10.14 -2.09 -7.65
C ARG A 107 8.70 -2.06 -8.17
N SER A 108 7.95 -3.14 -7.93
CA SER A 108 6.54 -3.23 -8.31
C SER A 108 5.65 -2.20 -7.60
N ALA A 109 5.94 -1.91 -6.32
CA ALA A 109 5.21 -0.90 -5.55
C ALA A 109 5.39 0.51 -6.13
N VAL A 110 6.63 0.96 -6.32
CA VAL A 110 6.89 2.29 -6.90
C VAL A 110 6.37 2.39 -8.34
N ASN A 111 6.48 1.31 -9.11
CA ASN A 111 5.87 1.24 -10.43
C ASN A 111 4.35 1.44 -10.37
N SER A 112 3.65 0.75 -9.48
CA SER A 112 2.19 0.88 -9.30
C SER A 112 1.79 2.30 -8.91
N LEU A 113 2.50 2.89 -7.95
CA LEU A 113 2.30 4.28 -7.52
C LEU A 113 2.53 5.25 -8.69
N SER A 114 3.59 5.05 -9.50
CA SER A 114 3.87 5.90 -10.68
C SER A 114 2.73 5.87 -11.73
N HIS A 115 1.97 4.78 -11.79
CA HIS A 115 0.78 4.68 -12.64
C HIS A 115 -0.49 5.30 -12.01
N GLY A 116 -0.39 5.89 -10.82
CA GLY A 116 -1.51 6.45 -10.06
C GLY A 116 -2.35 5.39 -9.32
N THR A 117 -1.78 4.20 -9.07
CA THR A 117 -2.48 3.09 -8.41
C THR A 117 -2.28 3.15 -6.90
N ASP A 118 -3.35 3.01 -6.13
CA ASP A 118 -3.24 2.84 -4.68
C ASP A 118 -2.53 1.53 -4.32
N LEU A 119 -1.84 1.54 -3.18
CA LEU A 119 -1.14 0.37 -2.66
C LEU A 119 -1.71 -0.01 -1.29
N THR A 120 -1.90 -1.31 -1.06
CA THR A 120 -2.16 -1.86 0.27
C THR A 120 -1.36 -3.12 0.49
N TRP A 121 -0.63 -3.21 1.60
CA TRP A 121 0.02 -4.46 2.03
C TRP A 121 -0.45 -4.84 3.43
N SER A 122 -0.41 -6.13 3.73
CA SER A 122 -0.81 -6.66 5.03
C SER A 122 0.04 -7.87 5.41
N MET A 123 0.31 -8.05 6.69
CA MET A 123 1.09 -9.17 7.21
C MET A 123 0.66 -9.57 8.62
N TRP A 124 0.47 -10.86 8.83
CA TRP A 124 0.37 -11.43 10.18
C TRP A 124 1.75 -11.47 10.82
N VAL A 125 1.88 -10.83 11.97
CA VAL A 125 3.12 -10.74 12.74
C VAL A 125 2.98 -11.49 14.06
N ARG A 126 4.10 -11.77 14.73
CA ARG A 126 4.13 -12.49 16.01
C ARG A 126 3.10 -11.91 17.00
N GLY A 127 2.42 -12.81 17.70
CA GLY A 127 1.21 -12.50 18.46
C GLY A 127 -0.05 -12.64 17.59
N PRO A 128 -1.26 -12.44 18.15
CA PRO A 128 -2.50 -12.49 17.38
C PRO A 128 -2.71 -11.21 16.56
N SER A 129 -1.66 -10.68 15.93
CA SER A 129 -1.59 -9.31 15.40
C SER A 129 -1.45 -9.28 13.87
N LEU A 130 -2.20 -8.39 13.24
CA LEU A 130 -2.16 -8.08 11.82
C LEU A 130 -1.69 -6.63 11.65
N VAL A 131 -0.74 -6.41 10.75
CA VAL A 131 -0.29 -5.08 10.32
C VAL A 131 -0.81 -4.83 8.91
N ILE A 132 -1.38 -3.65 8.67
CA ILE A 132 -1.85 -3.18 7.37
C ILE A 132 -1.22 -1.82 7.10
N VAL A 133 -0.78 -1.61 5.87
CA VAL A 133 -0.31 -0.33 5.36
C VAL A 133 -1.07 0.02 4.10
N GLY A 134 -1.46 1.28 3.96
CA GLY A 134 -2.09 1.83 2.76
C GLY A 134 -1.35 3.07 2.27
N ILE A 135 -1.11 3.19 0.97
CA ILE A 135 -0.58 4.39 0.31
C ILE A 135 -1.58 4.75 -0.77
N ILE A 136 -2.32 5.83 -0.54
CA ILE A 136 -3.55 6.12 -1.28
C ILE A 136 -3.41 7.46 -2.00
N GLY A 137 -3.56 7.45 -3.31
CA GLY A 137 -3.42 8.63 -4.16
C GLY A 137 -4.61 9.56 -4.01
N THR A 138 -4.38 10.84 -3.84
CA THR A 138 -5.44 11.86 -3.82
C THR A 138 -4.99 13.11 -4.56
N ALA A 139 -5.94 13.74 -5.27
CA ALA A 139 -5.75 15.03 -5.93
C ALA A 139 -6.31 16.19 -5.07
N GLU A 140 -6.95 15.88 -3.93
CA GLU A 140 -7.44 16.90 -3.02
C GLU A 140 -6.26 17.66 -2.41
N ARG A 141 -6.34 18.99 -2.36
CA ARG A 141 -5.35 19.83 -1.68
C ARG A 141 -5.51 19.71 -0.17
N CYS A 142 -5.08 18.58 0.35
CA CYS A 142 -4.92 18.35 1.77
C CYS A 142 -3.49 18.81 2.11
N HIS A 143 -3.36 19.70 3.10
CA HIS A 143 -2.13 20.35 3.59
C HIS A 143 -1.81 21.70 2.93
#